data_AF-A0A1X7UWE0-F1
#
_entry.id   AF-A0A1X7UWE0-F1
#
_cell.length_a   1.000
_cell.length_b   1.000
_cell.length_c   1.000
_cell.angle_alpha   90.00
_cell.angle_beta   90.00
_cell.angle_gamma   90.00
#
_symmetry.space_group_name_H-M   'P 1'
#
loop_
_entity.id
_entity.type
_entity.pdbx_description
1 polymer ?
#
loop_
_entity_poly.entity_id
_entity_poly.type
_entity_poly.pdbx_seq_one_letter_code
_entity_poly.pdbx_strand_id
1 'polypeptide(L)'
;MAYAYITDDCSLIEYIPDKLTYTRHEIMIEVINYPYKVQSHFILNECPIGFSVNSSGACDCIAPRENVTCDVDSQNITHNGLLWIGTYDTSTPFNANETNPNACIINEDCLLYCSPNPVTFQMNNTDTQCVDNRGGRMCGSCTEGYSLLMGSNKCGQCHNNYMMIAWIALFAVMGVLLVVLLIALNLTVSVGTLNGLLFYANIVKLYEPVFLRKRALPVLSQVISWINVDFGFETCFYNGMDSYAKQWLQFAFPLYLWIIIIIVIQLCRRYGKISRLMGSHAVPVLSTLTFLSYTKIVRTIVIVLHKCEVTLHCTNESVRSVSLWYEDPNVEYGKGKHAGLFGFALLVSVFLVIPYTLFLLCHPVLEKYLSHFKLFKSWSRFKPIIDAYSGPIKDQYRFWPGLLLVTRIPLLLIVTFLQNESRVLLLAVAAIILSLSIIFGGVYKKKLNNVIEFWFLLNLCIMASLSVAFTDESKILIWYNTCLSVFILSFILIVVYHLYLQLSHMKCYDALTKKLFKKQDKDDQDVTESYKSVDQQMREIVPTSTEVRLSNSRGSVVDLF
;
A
#
# COMPACT_ATOMS: atom_id res chain seq x y z
N MET A 1 8.23 -54.71 -38.89
CA MET A 1 8.86 -55.79 -38.10
C MET A 1 10.35 -55.66 -38.32
N ALA A 2 11.11 -55.41 -37.26
CA ALA A 2 12.56 -55.47 -37.28
C ALA A 2 12.96 -56.89 -36.87
N TYR A 3 13.96 -57.47 -37.54
CA TYR A 3 14.48 -58.80 -37.23
C TYR A 3 15.94 -58.66 -36.82
N ALA A 4 16.29 -59.15 -35.63
CA ALA A 4 17.66 -59.26 -35.16
C ALA A 4 18.02 -60.74 -35.04
N TYR A 5 19.12 -61.15 -35.67
CA TYR A 5 19.65 -62.50 -35.59
C TYR A 5 20.77 -62.53 -34.54
N ILE A 6 20.66 -63.42 -33.56
CA ILE A 6 21.62 -63.54 -32.45
C ILE A 6 22.22 -64.94 -32.47
N THR A 7 23.54 -65.04 -32.37
CA THR A 7 24.29 -66.30 -32.40
C THR A 7 24.81 -66.66 -31.00
N ASP A 8 24.33 -67.81 -30.49
CA ASP A 8 24.81 -68.68 -29.40
C ASP A 8 25.91 -68.17 -28.44
N ASP A 9 25.59 -67.17 -27.63
CA ASP A 9 26.18 -67.04 -26.29
C ASP A 9 25.05 -66.72 -25.32
N CYS A 10 25.00 -67.42 -24.17
CA CYS A 10 24.04 -67.23 -23.05
C CYS A 10 24.22 -65.86 -22.37
N SER A 11 24.16 -64.80 -23.17
CA SER A 11 24.37 -63.41 -22.80
C SER A 11 23.02 -62.69 -22.74
N LEU A 12 22.97 -61.61 -21.96
CA LEU A 12 21.80 -60.73 -21.87
C LEU A 12 21.45 -60.22 -23.28
N ILE A 13 20.24 -60.53 -23.76
CA ILE A 13 19.73 -60.03 -25.04
C ILE A 13 19.17 -58.63 -24.81
N GLU A 14 19.87 -57.61 -25.31
CA GLU A 14 19.42 -56.22 -25.30
C GLU A 14 18.87 -55.85 -26.68
N TYR A 15 17.59 -55.48 -26.77
CA TYR A 15 16.94 -55.06 -28.00
C TYR A 15 16.43 -53.63 -27.85
N ILE A 16 16.88 -52.74 -28.73
CA ILE A 16 16.48 -51.33 -28.78
C ILE A 16 15.71 -51.11 -30.08
N PRO A 17 14.41 -50.76 -30.04
CA PRO A 17 13.61 -50.54 -31.24
C PRO A 17 13.97 -49.22 -31.95
N ASP A 18 14.09 -49.26 -33.29
CA ASP A 18 14.45 -48.09 -34.13
C ASP A 18 13.39 -46.97 -34.17
N LYS A 19 12.11 -47.29 -33.89
CA LYS A 19 11.00 -46.31 -33.80
C LYS A 19 10.06 -46.67 -32.67
N LEU A 20 10.10 -45.89 -31.60
CA LEU A 20 9.18 -45.98 -30.48
C LEU A 20 7.89 -45.24 -30.84
N THR A 21 6.83 -46.00 -31.16
CA THR A 21 5.47 -45.47 -31.24
C THR A 21 4.77 -45.72 -29.91
N TYR A 22 3.97 -44.78 -29.42
CA TYR A 22 3.28 -44.87 -28.13
C TYR A 22 2.10 -45.85 -28.18
N THR A 23 2.42 -47.14 -28.27
CA THR A 23 1.47 -48.24 -28.45
C THR A 23 1.94 -49.48 -27.73
N ARG A 24 1.08 -50.50 -27.66
CA ARG A 24 1.46 -51.84 -27.22
C ARG A 24 2.41 -52.45 -28.25
N HIS A 25 3.60 -52.82 -27.81
CA HIS A 25 4.59 -53.52 -28.63
C HIS A 25 4.64 -54.98 -28.23
N GLU A 26 4.83 -55.82 -29.24
CA GLU A 26 4.94 -57.26 -29.10
C GLU A 26 6.36 -57.69 -29.49
N ILE A 27 7.05 -58.35 -28.57
CA ILE A 27 8.33 -59.00 -28.84
C ILE A 27 8.06 -60.49 -28.97
N MET A 28 8.44 -61.05 -30.12
CA MET A 28 8.40 -62.48 -30.36
C MET A 28 9.83 -62.99 -30.51
N ILE A 29 10.21 -63.91 -29.63
CA ILE A 29 11.49 -64.64 -29.73
C ILE A 29 11.18 -66.02 -30.27
N GLU A 30 11.77 -66.34 -31.43
CA GLU A 30 11.65 -67.64 -32.09
C GLU A 30 13.02 -68.31 -32.12
N VAL A 31 13.11 -69.51 -31.53
CA VAL A 31 14.35 -70.29 -31.52
C VAL A 31 14.43 -71.10 -32.80
N ILE A 32 15.42 -70.82 -33.63
CA ILE A 32 15.65 -71.56 -34.88
C ILE A 32 15.98 -73.01 -34.50
N ASN A 33 15.30 -73.98 -35.12
CA ASN A 33 15.37 -75.44 -34.88
C ASN A 33 14.55 -76.01 -33.71
N TYR A 34 13.76 -75.22 -32.99
CA TYR A 34 12.78 -75.74 -32.00
C TYR A 34 11.45 -74.98 -32.07
N PRO A 35 10.29 -75.63 -31.83
CA PRO A 35 8.96 -74.99 -31.95
C PRO A 35 8.61 -74.07 -30.76
N TYR A 36 9.60 -73.53 -30.05
CA TYR A 36 9.37 -72.66 -28.89
C TYR A 36 9.33 -71.19 -29.33
N LYS A 37 8.17 -70.57 -29.09
CA LYS A 37 7.95 -69.13 -29.26
C LYS A 37 7.70 -68.51 -27.89
N VAL A 38 8.50 -67.54 -27.52
CA VAL A 38 8.26 -66.72 -26.32
C VAL A 38 7.71 -65.39 -26.78
N GLN A 39 6.48 -65.11 -26.37
CA GLN A 39 5.79 -63.85 -26.65
C GLN A 39 5.79 -63.01 -25.39
N SER A 40 6.36 -61.82 -25.47
CA SER A 40 6.28 -60.82 -24.40
C SER A 40 5.67 -59.54 -24.97
N HIS A 41 4.91 -58.84 -24.14
CA HIS A 41 4.35 -57.56 -24.49
C HIS A 41 4.88 -56.50 -23.54
N PHE A 42 5.23 -55.35 -24.10
CA PHE A 42 5.53 -54.16 -23.32
C PHE A 42 4.70 -53.00 -23.86
N ILE A 43 4.30 -52.10 -22.99
CA ILE A 43 3.50 -50.92 -23.35
C ILE A 43 4.41 -49.71 -23.19
N LEU A 44 4.55 -48.93 -24.26
CA LEU A 44 5.25 -47.67 -24.20
C LEU A 44 4.23 -46.54 -24.05
N ASN A 45 4.16 -45.95 -22.87
CA ASN A 45 3.30 -44.81 -22.60
C ASN A 45 4.02 -43.50 -22.97
N GLU A 46 3.24 -42.49 -23.35
CA GLU A 46 3.73 -41.11 -23.41
C GLU A 46 4.15 -40.63 -22.00
N CYS A 47 5.09 -39.68 -21.95
CA CYS A 47 5.47 -39.09 -20.67
C CYS A 47 4.28 -38.33 -20.05
N PRO A 48 4.09 -38.38 -18.72
CA PRO A 48 3.08 -37.59 -18.05
C PRO A 48 3.28 -36.08 -18.28
N ILE A 49 2.21 -35.30 -18.14
CA ILE A 49 2.30 -33.83 -18.25
C ILE A 49 3.30 -33.31 -17.20
N GLY A 50 4.26 -32.50 -17.64
CA GLY A 50 5.39 -32.04 -16.83
C GLY A 50 6.72 -32.65 -17.25
N PHE A 51 6.68 -33.73 -18.03
CA PHE A 51 7.84 -34.52 -18.43
C PHE A 51 7.96 -34.61 -19.96
N SER A 52 9.19 -34.58 -20.47
CA SER A 52 9.56 -34.77 -21.87
C SER A 52 10.62 -35.86 -21.98
N VAL A 53 10.63 -36.56 -23.11
CA VAL A 53 11.66 -37.56 -23.41
C VAL A 53 13.03 -36.87 -23.58
N ASN A 54 14.01 -37.24 -22.77
CA ASN A 54 15.39 -36.79 -22.89
C ASN A 54 16.11 -37.54 -24.03
N SER A 55 17.31 -37.11 -24.42
CA SER A 55 18.16 -37.75 -25.45
C SER A 55 18.42 -39.23 -25.20
N SER A 56 18.32 -39.68 -23.95
CA SER A 56 18.49 -41.08 -23.54
C SER A 56 17.21 -41.93 -23.64
N GLY A 57 16.10 -41.36 -24.11
CA GLY A 57 14.80 -42.06 -24.22
C GLY A 57 14.02 -42.19 -22.90
N ALA A 58 14.52 -41.62 -21.80
CA ALA A 58 13.83 -41.57 -20.50
C ALA A 58 13.02 -40.26 -20.35
N CYS A 59 11.90 -40.30 -19.63
CA CYS A 59 11.14 -39.09 -19.28
C CYS A 59 11.90 -38.26 -18.24
N ASP A 60 12.09 -36.98 -18.53
CA ASP A 60 12.76 -35.98 -17.68
C ASP A 60 11.93 -34.69 -17.67
N CYS A 61 12.23 -33.68 -16.86
CA CYS A 61 11.42 -32.45 -16.78
C CYS A 61 11.33 -31.72 -18.15
N ILE A 62 10.16 -31.17 -18.51
CA ILE A 62 9.96 -30.38 -19.77
C ILE A 62 10.82 -29.10 -19.85
N ALA A 63 11.27 -28.59 -18.72
CA ALA A 63 12.13 -27.42 -18.63
C ALA A 63 13.06 -27.57 -17.42
N PRO A 64 14.15 -28.36 -17.54
CA PRO A 64 15.05 -28.60 -16.43
C PRO A 64 15.75 -27.28 -16.02
N ARG A 65 15.68 -26.96 -14.73
CA ARG A 65 16.43 -25.86 -14.08
C ARG A 65 17.24 -26.47 -12.94
N GLU A 66 18.36 -25.85 -12.57
CA GLU A 66 19.24 -26.35 -11.50
C GLU A 66 18.52 -26.62 -10.16
N ASN A 67 17.44 -25.90 -9.89
CA ASN A 67 16.68 -25.99 -8.63
C ASN A 67 15.41 -26.86 -8.72
N VAL A 68 15.21 -27.61 -9.80
CA VAL A 68 14.01 -28.42 -10.02
C VAL A 68 14.40 -29.88 -10.21
N THR A 69 13.78 -30.77 -9.43
CA THR A 69 13.93 -32.22 -9.57
C THR A 69 12.56 -32.85 -9.83
N CYS A 70 12.47 -33.72 -10.84
CA CYS A 70 11.25 -34.45 -11.16
C CYS A 70 11.46 -35.94 -10.92
N ASP A 71 10.48 -36.58 -10.27
CA ASP A 71 10.42 -38.02 -10.07
C ASP A 71 9.24 -38.57 -10.89
N VAL A 72 9.55 -39.38 -11.90
CA VAL A 72 8.57 -39.94 -12.83
C VAL A 72 7.68 -40.98 -12.15
N ASP A 73 8.22 -41.78 -11.24
CA ASP A 73 7.51 -42.91 -10.62
C ASP A 73 6.38 -42.41 -9.71
N SER A 74 6.66 -41.35 -8.93
CA SER A 74 5.69 -40.72 -8.05
C SER A 74 4.95 -39.52 -8.66
N GLN A 75 5.34 -39.12 -9.89
CA GLN A 75 4.88 -37.90 -10.57
C GLN A 75 5.07 -36.63 -9.74
N ASN A 76 6.04 -36.64 -8.83
CA ASN A 76 6.32 -35.53 -7.94
C ASN A 76 7.35 -34.61 -8.57
N ILE A 77 7.10 -33.31 -8.47
CA ILE A 77 8.02 -32.25 -8.86
C ILE A 77 8.41 -31.53 -7.59
N THR A 78 9.71 -31.40 -7.36
CA THR A 78 10.26 -30.65 -6.23
C THR A 78 11.04 -29.47 -6.77
N HIS A 79 10.77 -28.28 -6.24
CA HIS A 79 11.59 -27.11 -6.55
C HIS A 79 12.04 -26.40 -5.27
N ASN A 80 13.16 -25.69 -5.39
CA ASN A 80 13.70 -24.84 -4.33
C ASN A 80 13.77 -23.38 -4.78
N GLY A 81 13.44 -22.46 -3.87
CA GLY A 81 13.42 -21.02 -4.14
C GLY A 81 12.09 -20.51 -4.68
N LEU A 82 12.09 -19.22 -5.04
CA LEU A 82 10.92 -18.47 -5.49
C LEU A 82 10.56 -18.78 -6.95
N LEU A 83 10.03 -19.98 -7.17
CA LEU A 83 9.61 -20.49 -8.47
C LEU A 83 8.13 -20.90 -8.39
N TRP A 84 7.45 -20.85 -9.53
CA TRP A 84 6.15 -21.50 -9.67
C TRP A 84 6.10 -22.30 -10.96
N ILE A 85 5.65 -23.55 -10.84
CA ILE A 85 5.51 -24.48 -11.95
C ILE A 85 4.06 -24.95 -12.03
N GLY A 86 3.45 -24.87 -13.20
CA GLY A 86 2.10 -25.38 -13.40
C GLY A 86 1.63 -25.25 -14.84
N THR A 87 0.41 -25.68 -15.10
CA THR A 87 -0.16 -25.69 -16.45
C THR A 87 -0.82 -24.35 -16.79
N TYR A 88 -0.72 -23.96 -18.05
CA TYR A 88 -1.45 -22.85 -18.65
C TYR A 88 -2.73 -23.40 -19.30
N ASP A 89 -3.78 -23.60 -18.50
CA ASP A 89 -5.01 -24.19 -19.04
C ASP A 89 -5.86 -23.16 -19.80
N THR A 90 -6.39 -23.60 -20.95
CA THR A 90 -7.45 -22.92 -21.70
C THR A 90 -8.72 -23.75 -21.60
N SER A 91 -9.55 -23.45 -20.59
CA SER A 91 -11.00 -23.75 -20.53
C SER A 91 -11.50 -25.19 -20.34
N THR A 92 -10.65 -26.22 -20.18
CA THR A 92 -11.12 -27.60 -19.87
C THR A 92 -10.69 -28.07 -18.48
N PRO A 93 -11.49 -28.87 -17.76
CA PRO A 93 -11.08 -29.45 -16.48
C PRO A 93 -9.86 -30.37 -16.68
N PHE A 94 -8.84 -30.15 -15.85
CA PHE A 94 -7.55 -30.84 -15.91
C PHE A 94 -7.61 -32.22 -15.26
N ASN A 95 -7.13 -33.25 -15.95
CA ASN A 95 -6.83 -34.57 -15.38
C ASN A 95 -5.33 -34.86 -15.56
N ALA A 96 -4.57 -34.86 -14.46
CA ALA A 96 -3.11 -35.05 -14.50
C ALA A 96 -2.67 -36.44 -15.02
N ASN A 97 -3.60 -37.40 -15.03
CA ASN A 97 -3.36 -38.76 -15.49
C ASN A 97 -3.57 -38.92 -17.00
N GLU A 98 -4.11 -37.91 -17.69
CA GLU A 98 -4.34 -37.93 -19.14
C GLU A 98 -3.21 -37.18 -19.86
N THR A 99 -2.75 -37.76 -20.96
CA THR A 99 -1.81 -37.09 -21.86
C THR A 99 -2.56 -36.05 -22.69
N ASN A 100 -2.27 -34.76 -22.46
CA ASN A 100 -2.80 -33.69 -23.27
C ASN A 100 -1.70 -33.14 -24.19
N PRO A 101 -1.73 -33.45 -25.49
CA PRO A 101 -0.69 -33.03 -26.44
C PRO A 101 -0.64 -31.51 -26.68
N ASN A 102 -1.58 -30.74 -26.10
CA ASN A 102 -1.60 -29.28 -26.14
C ASN A 102 -1.31 -28.62 -24.79
N ALA A 103 -0.85 -29.38 -23.78
CA ALA A 103 -0.52 -28.83 -22.48
C ALA A 103 0.72 -27.92 -22.58
N CYS A 104 0.56 -26.67 -22.13
CA CYS A 104 1.66 -25.72 -21.99
C CYS A 104 1.98 -25.55 -20.51
N ILE A 105 3.26 -25.58 -20.16
CA ILE A 105 3.75 -25.44 -18.80
C ILE A 105 4.39 -24.07 -18.63
N ILE A 106 4.11 -23.47 -17.48
CA ILE A 106 4.78 -22.29 -16.98
C ILE A 106 5.87 -22.76 -16.01
N ASN A 107 7.09 -22.28 -16.21
CA ASN A 107 8.20 -22.47 -15.29
C ASN A 107 8.95 -21.14 -15.14
N GLU A 108 8.47 -20.30 -14.22
CA GLU A 108 8.96 -18.93 -14.06
C GLU A 108 9.19 -18.57 -12.59
N ASP A 109 10.03 -17.55 -12.39
CA ASP A 109 10.28 -17.01 -11.06
C ASP A 109 9.00 -16.39 -10.50
N CYS A 110 8.66 -16.77 -9.28
CA CYS A 110 7.47 -16.32 -8.59
C CYS A 110 7.82 -15.32 -7.49
N LEU A 111 7.59 -14.04 -7.75
CA LEU A 111 7.95 -12.99 -6.79
C LEU A 111 7.00 -12.89 -5.58
N LEU A 112 5.72 -13.29 -5.69
CA LEU A 112 4.73 -13.11 -4.62
C LEU A 112 4.03 -14.41 -4.23
N TYR A 113 3.95 -14.64 -2.92
CA TYR A 113 3.16 -15.71 -2.29
C TYR A 113 3.54 -17.14 -2.66
N CYS A 114 4.65 -17.37 -3.36
CA CYS A 114 5.25 -18.69 -3.48
C CYS A 114 6.10 -19.02 -2.25
N SER A 115 6.15 -20.32 -1.92
CA SER A 115 7.01 -20.83 -0.86
C SER A 115 8.48 -20.63 -1.24
N PRO A 116 9.30 -19.97 -0.39
CA PRO A 116 10.74 -19.89 -0.61
C PRO A 116 11.47 -21.17 -0.20
N ASN A 117 10.79 -22.07 0.52
CA ASN A 117 11.34 -23.34 1.00
C ASN A 117 11.11 -24.45 -0.03
N PRO A 118 11.89 -25.54 0.00
CA PRO A 118 11.67 -26.71 -0.85
C PRO A 118 10.23 -27.22 -0.71
N VAL A 119 9.53 -27.34 -1.83
CA VAL A 119 8.16 -27.86 -1.89
C VAL A 119 8.10 -28.98 -2.91
N THR A 120 7.43 -30.07 -2.53
CA THR A 120 7.13 -31.21 -3.41
C THR A 120 5.63 -31.18 -3.71
N PHE A 121 5.29 -31.22 -4.98
CA PHE A 121 3.91 -31.13 -5.44
C PHE A 121 3.70 -32.00 -6.69
N GLN A 122 2.43 -32.19 -7.04
CA GLN A 122 2.02 -32.86 -8.27
C GLN A 122 1.32 -31.83 -9.17
N MET A 123 1.37 -32.03 -10.48
CA MET A 123 0.68 -31.14 -11.43
C MET A 123 -0.84 -31.05 -11.19
N ASN A 124 -1.45 -32.04 -10.53
CA ASN A 124 -2.85 -32.01 -10.12
C ASN A 124 -3.14 -31.06 -8.94
N ASN A 125 -2.12 -30.75 -8.12
CA ASN A 125 -2.25 -29.95 -6.91
C ASN A 125 -1.11 -28.93 -6.85
N THR A 126 -1.16 -27.94 -7.75
CA THR A 126 -0.16 -26.87 -7.84
C THR A 126 -0.24 -25.87 -6.69
N ASP A 127 -1.35 -25.84 -5.95
CA ASP A 127 -1.62 -24.89 -4.87
C ASP A 127 -0.69 -25.07 -3.66
N THR A 128 -0.07 -26.25 -3.50
CA THR A 128 0.90 -26.51 -2.42
C THR A 128 2.18 -25.68 -2.55
N GLN A 129 2.45 -25.10 -3.72
CA GLN A 129 3.55 -24.17 -3.95
C GLN A 129 3.30 -22.79 -3.31
N CYS A 130 2.06 -22.50 -2.88
CA CYS A 130 1.63 -21.20 -2.41
C CYS A 130 1.57 -21.09 -0.88
N VAL A 131 1.68 -19.86 -0.36
CA VAL A 131 1.54 -19.52 1.08
C VAL A 131 0.31 -18.65 1.34
N ASP A 132 -0.05 -18.44 2.62
CA ASP A 132 -1.18 -17.57 3.05
C ASP A 132 -2.55 -17.96 2.43
N ASN A 133 -2.80 -19.26 2.23
CA ASN A 133 -4.00 -19.83 1.59
C ASN A 133 -4.26 -19.29 0.16
N ARG A 134 -3.19 -18.87 -0.53
CA ARG A 134 -3.21 -18.57 -1.95
C ARG A 134 -3.19 -19.87 -2.76
N GLY A 135 -3.64 -19.79 -4.00
CA GLY A 135 -3.67 -20.89 -4.96
C GLY A 135 -3.85 -20.37 -6.38
N GLY A 136 -4.16 -21.29 -7.30
CA GLY A 136 -4.27 -21.00 -8.73
C GLY A 136 -2.94 -20.62 -9.38
N ARG A 137 -3.01 -20.09 -10.60
CA ARG A 137 -1.83 -19.79 -11.41
C ARG A 137 -0.94 -18.77 -10.71
N MET A 138 0.32 -19.13 -10.48
CA MET A 138 1.32 -18.30 -9.80
C MET A 138 0.83 -17.72 -8.47
N CYS A 139 0.01 -18.48 -7.73
CA CYS A 139 -0.54 -18.06 -6.44
C CYS A 139 -1.38 -16.75 -6.50
N GLY A 140 -1.97 -16.46 -7.67
CA GLY A 140 -2.74 -15.23 -7.92
C GLY A 140 -4.11 -15.17 -7.25
N SER A 141 -4.73 -16.33 -7.01
CA SER A 141 -6.09 -16.45 -6.46
C SER A 141 -6.08 -17.02 -5.04
N CYS A 142 -7.25 -17.05 -4.41
CA CYS A 142 -7.46 -17.78 -3.17
C CYS A 142 -7.89 -19.22 -3.46
N THR A 143 -7.54 -20.14 -2.58
CA THR A 143 -8.03 -21.53 -2.62
C THR A 143 -9.55 -21.58 -2.43
N GLU A 144 -10.17 -22.69 -2.85
CA GLU A 144 -11.62 -22.87 -2.72
C GLU A 144 -12.09 -22.70 -1.25
N GLY A 145 -13.21 -21.99 -1.06
CA GLY A 145 -13.74 -21.66 0.26
C GLY A 145 -13.06 -20.49 0.97
N TYR A 146 -11.97 -19.95 0.42
CA TYR A 146 -11.31 -18.75 0.92
C TYR A 146 -11.64 -17.53 0.05
N SER A 147 -11.47 -16.34 0.61
CA SER A 147 -11.64 -15.09 -0.12
C SER A 147 -10.55 -14.10 0.26
N LEU A 148 -10.27 -13.19 -0.66
CA LEU A 148 -9.23 -12.19 -0.45
C LEU A 148 -9.65 -11.26 0.69
N LEU A 149 -8.74 -10.98 1.63
CA LEU A 149 -9.01 -10.05 2.71
C LEU A 149 -8.80 -8.60 2.25
N MET A 150 -9.68 -7.69 2.65
CA MET A 150 -9.49 -6.26 2.49
C MET A 150 -8.46 -5.79 3.51
N GLY A 151 -7.46 -5.01 3.08
CA GLY A 151 -6.39 -4.50 3.94
C GLY A 151 -5.08 -5.30 3.88
N SER A 152 -5.10 -6.55 3.41
CA SER A 152 -3.90 -7.33 3.07
C SER A 152 -4.09 -8.11 1.78
N ASN A 153 -3.05 -8.83 1.36
CA ASN A 153 -3.09 -9.69 0.17
C ASN A 153 -3.20 -11.17 0.58
N LYS A 154 -3.76 -11.46 1.76
CA LYS A 154 -3.95 -12.83 2.26
C LYS A 154 -5.36 -13.32 2.00
N CYS A 155 -5.51 -14.63 1.99
CA CYS A 155 -6.81 -15.28 1.85
C CYS A 155 -7.31 -15.80 3.20
N GLY A 156 -8.58 -15.51 3.51
CA GLY A 156 -9.23 -15.91 4.75
C GLY A 156 -10.64 -16.44 4.50
N GLN A 157 -11.16 -17.21 5.47
CA GLN A 157 -12.51 -17.76 5.37
C GLN A 157 -13.56 -16.73 5.80
N CYS A 158 -14.67 -16.72 5.07
CA CYS A 158 -15.73 -15.75 5.22
C CYS A 158 -17.04 -16.48 5.51
N HIS A 159 -17.62 -16.23 6.68
CA HIS A 159 -18.72 -17.05 7.21
C HIS A 159 -20.10 -16.39 7.11
N ASN A 160 -20.18 -15.05 7.00
CA ASN A 160 -21.45 -14.32 7.16
C ASN A 160 -21.66 -13.22 6.11
N ASN A 161 -22.74 -13.33 5.33
CA ASN A 161 -23.13 -12.30 4.36
C ASN A 161 -23.58 -10.97 5.01
N TYR A 162 -24.14 -11.01 6.23
CA TYR A 162 -24.55 -9.80 6.96
C TYR A 162 -23.39 -8.91 7.41
N MET A 163 -22.18 -9.47 7.50
CA MET A 163 -20.98 -8.69 7.86
C MET A 163 -20.62 -7.66 6.80
N MET A 164 -20.93 -7.92 5.52
CA MET A 164 -20.73 -6.95 4.44
C MET A 164 -21.51 -5.65 4.70
N ILE A 165 -22.78 -5.76 5.08
CA ILE A 165 -23.65 -4.61 5.38
C ILE A 165 -23.12 -3.86 6.60
N ALA A 166 -22.72 -4.59 7.65
CA ALA A 166 -22.13 -4.00 8.84
C ALA A 166 -20.84 -3.22 8.53
N TRP A 167 -19.96 -3.78 7.69
CA TRP A 167 -18.75 -3.11 7.23
C TRP A 167 -19.07 -1.85 6.43
N ILE A 168 -19.97 -1.93 5.46
CA ILE A 168 -20.40 -0.76 4.67
C ILE A 168 -20.92 0.35 5.58
N ALA A 169 -21.79 0.02 6.54
CA ALA A 169 -22.33 0.99 7.49
C ALA A 169 -21.22 1.60 8.37
N LEU A 170 -20.28 0.79 8.86
CA LEU A 170 -19.15 1.27 9.65
C LEU A 170 -18.27 2.24 8.84
N PHE A 171 -17.90 1.89 7.60
CA PHE A 171 -17.09 2.75 6.76
C PHE A 171 -17.83 4.03 6.35
N ALA A 172 -19.14 3.95 6.17
CA ALA A 172 -19.95 5.12 5.92
C ALA A 172 -19.83 6.11 7.09
N VAL A 173 -20.07 5.65 8.33
CA VAL A 173 -19.96 6.46 9.55
C VAL A 173 -18.55 6.99 9.76
N MET A 174 -17.52 6.14 9.62
CA MET A 174 -16.12 6.53 9.80
C MET A 174 -15.66 7.58 8.79
N GLY A 175 -16.12 7.50 7.54
CA GLY A 175 -15.83 8.51 6.51
C GLY A 175 -16.42 9.87 6.87
N VAL A 176 -17.68 9.91 7.34
CA VAL A 176 -18.31 11.16 7.80
C VAL A 176 -17.59 11.71 9.02
N LEU A 177 -17.25 10.87 10.00
CA LEU A 177 -16.51 11.26 11.20
C LEU A 177 -15.16 11.87 10.84
N LEU A 178 -14.41 11.26 9.91
CA LEU A 178 -13.14 11.78 9.42
C LEU A 178 -13.30 13.19 8.82
N VAL A 179 -14.30 13.39 7.95
CA VAL A 179 -14.56 14.70 7.34
C VAL A 179 -14.89 15.75 8.41
N VAL A 180 -15.74 15.40 9.37
CA VAL A 180 -16.10 16.29 10.49
C VAL A 180 -14.88 16.62 11.35
N LEU A 181 -14.04 15.64 11.66
CA LEU A 181 -12.81 15.82 12.43
C LEU A 181 -11.83 16.76 11.73
N LEU A 182 -11.61 16.59 10.41
CA LEU A 182 -10.72 17.46 9.62
C LEU A 182 -11.21 18.91 9.61
N ILE A 183 -12.53 19.12 9.53
CA ILE A 183 -13.14 20.45 9.59
C ILE A 183 -13.01 21.04 11.00
N ALA A 184 -13.38 20.28 12.04
CA ALA A 184 -13.40 20.75 13.42
C ALA A 184 -12.00 21.11 13.94
N LEU A 185 -10.99 20.29 13.62
CA LEU A 185 -9.62 20.53 14.03
C LEU A 185 -8.84 21.44 13.08
N ASN A 186 -9.42 21.80 11.92
CA ASN A 186 -8.73 22.50 10.84
C ASN A 186 -7.42 21.80 10.40
N LEU A 187 -7.43 20.45 10.45
CA LEU A 187 -6.34 19.59 10.02
C LEU A 187 -6.28 19.57 8.49
N THR A 188 -5.73 20.63 7.90
CA THR A 188 -5.69 20.79 6.45
C THR A 188 -4.28 21.06 5.94
N VAL A 189 -4.01 20.70 4.68
CA VAL A 189 -2.74 20.99 3.99
C VAL A 189 -2.44 22.50 3.96
N SER A 190 -3.47 23.34 4.06
CA SER A 190 -3.36 24.81 4.11
C SER A 190 -2.67 25.35 5.35
N VAL A 191 -2.72 24.62 6.47
CA VAL A 191 -2.00 24.99 7.69
C VAL A 191 -0.52 24.58 7.63
N GLY A 192 -0.21 23.58 6.81
CA GLY A 192 1.16 23.12 6.51
C GLY A 192 1.76 22.12 7.51
N THR A 193 1.16 21.90 8.68
CA THR A 193 1.66 20.94 9.68
C THR A 193 1.55 19.48 9.24
N LEU A 194 0.67 19.20 8.26
CA LEU A 194 0.42 17.84 7.77
C LEU A 194 1.31 17.44 6.58
N ASN A 195 1.88 18.37 5.82
CA ASN A 195 2.52 18.04 4.54
C ASN A 195 3.67 17.03 4.67
N GLY A 196 4.61 17.28 5.59
CA GLY A 196 5.71 16.34 5.89
C GLY A 196 5.23 15.02 6.47
N LEU A 197 4.19 15.05 7.32
CA LEU A 197 3.57 13.86 7.91
C LEU A 197 2.97 12.95 6.84
N LEU A 198 2.20 13.54 5.92
CA LEU A 198 1.57 12.81 4.82
C LEU A 198 2.63 12.29 3.86
N PHE A 199 3.66 13.07 3.53
CA PHE A 199 4.76 12.55 2.72
C PHE A 199 5.40 11.31 3.36
N TYR A 200 5.72 11.35 4.66
CA TYR A 200 6.26 10.21 5.39
C TYR A 200 5.33 8.99 5.35
N ALA A 201 4.07 9.17 5.76
CA ALA A 201 3.10 8.08 5.86
C ALA A 201 2.89 7.39 4.50
N ASN A 202 2.83 8.18 3.43
CA ASN A 202 2.62 7.68 2.07
C ASN A 202 3.83 6.89 1.57
N ILE A 203 5.06 7.32 1.87
CA ILE A 203 6.28 6.58 1.51
C ILE A 203 6.43 5.30 2.33
N VAL A 204 6.17 5.34 3.64
CA VAL A 204 6.25 4.13 4.48
C VAL A 204 5.22 3.09 4.05
N LYS A 205 3.98 3.51 3.73
CA LYS A 205 2.95 2.59 3.22
C LYS A 205 3.32 2.00 1.86
N LEU A 206 4.00 2.76 1.02
CA LEU A 206 4.49 2.30 -0.27
C LEU A 206 5.58 1.23 -0.13
N TYR A 207 6.50 1.42 0.82
CA TYR A 207 7.63 0.52 1.07
C TYR A 207 7.33 -0.59 2.09
N GLU A 208 6.09 -0.67 2.60
CA GLU A 208 5.64 -1.74 3.50
C GLU A 208 6.07 -3.16 3.05
N PRO A 209 5.92 -3.60 1.78
CA PRO A 209 6.36 -4.94 1.37
C PRO A 209 7.88 -5.15 1.43
N VAL A 210 8.67 -4.07 1.31
CA VAL A 210 10.14 -4.12 1.35
C VAL A 210 10.65 -4.15 2.80
N PHE A 211 9.95 -3.48 3.72
CA PHE A 211 10.32 -3.38 5.13
C PHE A 211 9.74 -4.48 6.01
N LEU A 212 8.58 -5.04 5.64
CA LEU A 212 7.81 -5.96 6.46
C LEU A 212 7.57 -7.29 5.75
N ARG A 213 8.64 -8.08 5.57
CA ARG A 213 8.51 -9.48 5.12
C ARG A 213 7.98 -10.40 6.24
N LYS A 214 8.08 -9.97 7.51
CA LYS A 214 7.51 -10.64 8.70
C LYS A 214 6.70 -9.66 9.56
N ARG A 215 5.74 -10.22 10.31
CA ARG A 215 4.63 -9.55 11.02
C ARG A 215 5.09 -8.31 11.82
N ALA A 216 4.58 -7.14 11.44
CA ALA A 216 4.68 -5.92 12.24
C ALA A 216 3.86 -6.01 13.54
N LEU A 217 4.08 -5.07 14.46
CA LEU A 217 3.08 -4.79 15.50
C LEU A 217 1.80 -4.29 14.81
N PRO A 218 0.67 -5.02 14.91
CA PRO A 218 -0.53 -4.76 14.10
C PRO A 218 -1.09 -3.35 14.32
N VAL A 219 -0.97 -2.85 15.55
CA VAL A 219 -1.43 -1.51 15.93
C VAL A 219 -0.73 -0.40 15.15
N LEU A 220 0.60 -0.52 14.94
CA LEU A 220 1.37 0.55 14.31
C LEU A 220 1.08 0.64 12.79
N SER A 221 0.99 -0.51 12.11
CA SER A 221 0.65 -0.55 10.66
C SER A 221 -0.79 -0.06 10.40
N GLN A 222 -1.71 -0.32 11.34
CA GLN A 222 -3.10 0.14 11.25
C GLN A 222 -3.19 1.67 11.24
N VAL A 223 -2.45 2.35 12.12
CA VAL A 223 -2.44 3.83 12.17
C VAL A 223 -1.91 4.44 10.88
N ILE A 224 -0.82 3.91 10.30
CA ILE A 224 -0.31 4.40 8.99
C ILE A 224 -1.35 4.21 7.90
N SER A 225 -2.00 3.05 7.90
CA SER A 225 -3.01 2.72 6.90
C SER A 225 -4.19 3.70 6.99
N TRP A 226 -4.66 4.02 8.19
CA TRP A 226 -5.72 5.03 8.36
C TRP A 226 -5.32 6.43 7.89
N ILE A 227 -4.08 6.87 8.16
CA ILE A 227 -3.56 8.14 7.65
C ILE A 227 -3.54 8.15 6.12
N ASN A 228 -3.22 7.02 5.50
CA ASN A 228 -3.27 6.83 4.04
C ASN A 228 -4.67 6.54 3.49
N VAL A 229 -5.71 6.65 4.32
CA VAL A 229 -7.10 6.43 3.88
C VAL A 229 -7.26 4.99 3.34
N ASP A 230 -6.56 4.05 3.98
CA ASP A 230 -6.70 2.59 3.83
C ASP A 230 -7.48 1.99 5.00
N PHE A 231 -8.00 0.79 4.79
CA PHE A 231 -8.79 0.06 5.79
C PHE A 231 -7.98 -0.17 7.07
N GLY A 232 -6.72 -0.60 6.94
CA GLY A 232 -5.78 -0.75 8.05
C GLY A 232 -5.96 -1.97 8.94
N PHE A 233 -6.98 -2.78 8.68
CA PHE A 233 -7.19 -4.07 9.32
C PHE A 233 -7.62 -5.09 8.28
N GLU A 234 -7.20 -6.34 8.48
CA GLU A 234 -7.57 -7.46 7.61
C GLU A 234 -9.03 -7.81 7.86
N THR A 235 -9.88 -7.64 6.84
CA THR A 235 -11.30 -7.98 6.93
C THR A 235 -11.74 -8.80 5.76
N CYS A 236 -12.57 -9.81 6.02
CA CYS A 236 -13.37 -10.35 4.95
C CYS A 236 -14.57 -9.44 4.69
N PHE A 237 -14.67 -8.91 3.48
CA PHE A 237 -15.77 -8.05 3.07
C PHE A 237 -17.00 -8.87 2.64
N TYR A 238 -16.82 -9.86 1.76
CA TYR A 238 -17.84 -10.85 1.38
C TYR A 238 -17.18 -12.12 0.79
N ASN A 239 -17.96 -13.20 0.72
CA ASN A 239 -17.52 -14.50 0.20
C ASN A 239 -17.29 -14.45 -1.32
N GLY A 240 -16.12 -14.89 -1.78
CA GLY A 240 -15.73 -14.91 -3.19
C GLY A 240 -15.08 -13.62 -3.68
N MET A 241 -14.68 -12.70 -2.78
CA MET A 241 -13.95 -11.50 -3.18
C MET A 241 -12.58 -11.86 -3.77
N ASP A 242 -12.31 -11.39 -4.99
CA ASP A 242 -11.07 -11.58 -5.72
C ASP A 242 -10.25 -10.28 -5.86
N SER A 243 -9.07 -10.37 -6.48
CA SER A 243 -8.20 -9.22 -6.75
C SER A 243 -8.90 -8.17 -7.60
N TYR A 244 -9.74 -8.57 -8.55
CA TYR A 244 -10.49 -7.67 -9.43
C TYR A 244 -11.47 -6.79 -8.64
N ALA A 245 -12.33 -7.40 -7.82
CA ALA A 245 -13.28 -6.67 -6.99
C ALA A 245 -12.58 -5.76 -5.97
N LYS A 246 -11.46 -6.23 -5.39
CA LYS A 246 -10.65 -5.43 -4.49
C LYS A 246 -10.18 -4.13 -5.14
N GLN A 247 -9.68 -4.15 -6.38
CA GLN A 247 -9.22 -2.91 -7.04
C GLN A 247 -10.35 -1.92 -7.31
N TRP A 248 -11.56 -2.39 -7.65
CA TRP A 248 -12.73 -1.51 -7.75
C TRP A 248 -13.07 -0.83 -6.42
N LEU A 249 -13.02 -1.56 -5.31
CA LEU A 249 -13.22 -0.99 -3.98
C LEU A 249 -12.16 0.05 -3.63
N GLN A 250 -10.90 -0.15 -4.06
CA GLN A 250 -9.83 0.84 -3.86
C GLN A 250 -10.10 2.16 -4.60
N PHE A 251 -10.71 2.12 -5.79
CA PHE A 251 -11.14 3.33 -6.50
C PHE A 251 -12.40 3.95 -5.89
N ALA A 252 -13.35 3.13 -5.43
CA ALA A 252 -14.62 3.60 -4.87
C ALA A 252 -14.43 4.41 -3.58
N PHE A 253 -13.48 4.02 -2.72
CA PHE A 253 -13.31 4.62 -1.41
C PHE A 253 -12.90 6.12 -1.44
N PRO A 254 -11.88 6.54 -2.22
CA PRO A 254 -11.61 7.96 -2.46
C PRO A 254 -12.81 8.75 -3.01
N LEU A 255 -13.50 8.18 -4.01
CA LEU A 255 -14.65 8.83 -4.65
C LEU A 255 -15.79 9.05 -3.65
N TYR A 256 -16.02 8.09 -2.77
CA TYR A 256 -16.98 8.21 -1.67
C TYR A 256 -16.66 9.41 -0.77
N LEU A 257 -15.43 9.56 -0.30
CA LEU A 257 -15.04 10.69 0.54
C LEU A 257 -15.18 12.04 -0.18
N TRP A 258 -14.88 12.08 -1.48
CA TRP A 258 -15.08 13.27 -2.30
C TRP A 258 -16.56 13.63 -2.48
N ILE A 259 -17.43 12.63 -2.64
CA ILE A 259 -18.88 12.84 -2.71
C ILE A 259 -19.40 13.43 -1.40
N ILE A 260 -18.97 12.94 -0.23
CA ILE A 260 -19.38 13.50 1.07
C ILE A 260 -19.05 14.99 1.14
N ILE A 261 -17.81 15.39 0.85
CA ILE A 261 -17.41 16.79 0.97
C ILE A 261 -18.09 17.67 -0.09
N ILE A 262 -18.36 17.15 -1.29
CA ILE A 262 -19.15 17.86 -2.30
C ILE A 262 -20.58 18.11 -1.80
N ILE A 263 -21.21 17.11 -1.16
CA ILE A 263 -22.53 17.25 -0.53
C ILE A 263 -22.47 18.30 0.58
N VAL A 264 -21.46 18.25 1.46
CA VAL A 264 -21.27 19.26 2.52
C VAL A 264 -21.13 20.67 1.93
N ILE A 265 -20.36 20.84 0.85
CA ILE A 265 -20.21 22.12 0.16
C ILE A 265 -21.57 22.60 -0.41
N GLN A 266 -22.34 21.71 -1.04
CA GLN A 266 -23.67 22.06 -1.56
C GLN A 266 -24.65 22.44 -0.45
N LEU A 267 -24.64 21.73 0.67
CA LEU A 267 -25.45 22.03 1.86
C LEU A 267 -25.06 23.38 2.47
N CYS A 268 -23.76 23.67 2.58
CA CYS A 268 -23.27 24.99 3.02
C CYS A 268 -23.81 26.11 2.13
N ARG A 269 -23.83 25.94 0.80
CA ARG A 269 -24.38 26.95 -0.13
C ARG A 269 -25.89 27.14 0.04
N ARG A 270 -26.63 26.06 0.29
CA ARG A 270 -28.10 26.10 0.43
C ARG A 270 -28.54 26.67 1.78
N TYR A 271 -27.80 26.37 2.85
CA TYR A 271 -28.14 26.77 4.21
C TYR A 271 -27.12 27.76 4.76
N GLY A 272 -27.44 29.07 4.69
CA GLY A 272 -26.55 30.15 5.14
C GLY A 272 -26.08 30.04 6.60
N LYS A 273 -26.85 29.39 7.47
CA LYS A 273 -26.43 29.09 8.87
C LYS A 273 -25.25 28.12 8.92
N ILE A 274 -25.25 27.09 8.08
CA ILE A 274 -24.15 26.10 7.99
C ILE A 274 -22.95 26.74 7.28
N SER A 275 -23.18 27.59 6.27
CA SER A 275 -22.11 28.36 5.63
C SER A 275 -21.30 29.20 6.60
N ARG A 276 -21.94 29.81 7.61
CA ARG A 276 -21.26 30.60 8.65
C ARG A 276 -20.41 29.75 9.59
N LEU A 277 -20.75 28.47 9.76
CA LEU A 277 -20.03 27.55 10.64
C LEU A 277 -18.87 26.83 9.92
N MET A 278 -19.05 26.44 8.65
CA MET A 278 -18.16 25.51 7.94
C MET A 278 -17.58 26.04 6.61
N GLY A 279 -18.06 27.18 6.11
CA GLY A 279 -17.80 27.63 4.73
C GLY A 279 -16.33 27.93 4.42
N SER A 280 -15.57 28.47 5.37
CA SER A 280 -14.14 28.81 5.18
C SER A 280 -13.22 27.58 5.12
N HIS A 281 -13.61 26.47 5.75
CA HIS A 281 -12.75 25.29 5.90
C HIS A 281 -13.06 24.18 4.90
N ALA A 282 -14.19 24.25 4.19
CA ALA A 282 -14.63 23.19 3.28
C ALA A 282 -13.67 22.96 2.09
N VAL A 283 -13.17 24.04 1.46
CA VAL A 283 -12.23 23.93 0.32
C VAL A 283 -10.86 23.38 0.76
N PRO A 284 -10.23 23.88 1.85
CA PRO A 284 -9.01 23.28 2.38
C PRO A 284 -9.14 21.79 2.76
N VAL A 285 -10.29 21.37 3.29
CA VAL A 285 -10.55 19.95 3.61
C VAL A 285 -10.69 19.11 2.34
N LEU A 286 -11.39 19.60 1.32
CA LEU A 286 -11.44 18.94 0.00
C LEU A 286 -10.02 18.77 -0.57
N SER A 287 -9.21 19.83 -0.58
CA SER A 287 -7.80 19.75 -1.04
C SER A 287 -6.99 18.73 -0.24
N THR A 288 -7.21 18.64 1.07
CA THR A 288 -6.54 17.68 1.95
C THR A 288 -6.94 16.24 1.62
N LEU A 289 -8.24 15.97 1.47
CA LEU A 289 -8.76 14.63 1.11
C LEU A 289 -8.30 14.21 -0.28
N THR A 290 -8.27 15.11 -1.26
CA THR A 290 -7.73 14.83 -2.60
C THR A 290 -6.25 14.49 -2.53
N PHE A 291 -5.46 15.22 -1.72
CA PHE A 291 -4.04 14.95 -1.53
C PHE A 291 -3.77 13.61 -0.84
N LEU A 292 -4.55 13.27 0.19
CA LEU A 292 -4.50 11.97 0.87
C LEU A 292 -4.83 10.82 -0.07
N SER A 293 -5.92 10.98 -0.82
CA SER A 293 -6.41 9.96 -1.76
C SER A 293 -5.49 9.76 -2.97
N TYR A 294 -4.71 10.78 -3.34
CA TYR A 294 -3.87 10.76 -4.53
C TYR A 294 -2.94 9.54 -4.57
N THR A 295 -2.14 9.30 -3.53
CA THR A 295 -1.18 8.18 -3.53
C THR A 295 -1.87 6.84 -3.62
N LYS A 296 -3.03 6.69 -2.98
CA LYS A 296 -3.84 5.49 -3.06
C LYS A 296 -4.32 5.23 -4.50
N ILE A 297 -4.87 6.25 -5.17
CA ILE A 297 -5.29 6.17 -6.57
C ILE A 297 -4.12 5.81 -7.48
N VAL A 298 -2.97 6.49 -7.33
CA VAL A 298 -1.78 6.20 -8.15
C VAL A 298 -1.27 4.78 -7.92
N ARG A 299 -1.21 4.32 -6.67
CA ARG A 299 -0.82 2.94 -6.33
C ARG A 299 -1.77 1.92 -6.97
N THR A 300 -3.07 2.13 -6.88
CA THR A 300 -4.07 1.26 -7.52
C THR A 300 -3.89 1.24 -9.04
N ILE A 301 -3.65 2.38 -9.68
CA ILE A 301 -3.37 2.44 -11.13
C ILE A 301 -2.13 1.63 -11.47
N VAL A 302 -1.03 1.78 -10.72
CA VAL A 302 0.20 1.02 -10.98
C VAL A 302 -0.04 -0.49 -10.82
N ILE A 303 -0.76 -0.93 -9.79
CA ILE A 303 -1.09 -2.35 -9.59
C ILE A 303 -1.95 -2.91 -10.74
N VAL A 304 -2.92 -2.13 -11.23
CA VAL A 304 -3.75 -2.53 -12.38
C VAL A 304 -2.94 -2.59 -13.67
N LEU A 305 -2.04 -1.62 -13.89
CA LEU A 305 -1.23 -1.57 -15.11
C LEU A 305 -0.02 -2.52 -15.07
N HIS A 306 0.28 -3.13 -13.92
CA HIS A 306 1.43 -4.00 -13.77
C HIS A 306 1.24 -5.30 -14.57
N LYS A 307 2.09 -5.47 -15.59
CA LYS A 307 2.09 -6.60 -16.51
C LYS A 307 3.16 -7.60 -16.09
N CYS A 308 2.82 -8.88 -16.17
CA CYS A 308 3.77 -10.00 -16.06
C CYS A 308 3.85 -10.69 -17.42
N GLU A 309 5.07 -10.89 -17.94
CA GLU A 309 5.29 -11.72 -19.13
C GLU A 309 5.79 -13.09 -18.68
N VAL A 310 5.16 -14.13 -19.19
CA VAL A 310 5.43 -15.52 -18.81
C VAL A 310 5.73 -16.31 -20.06
N THR A 311 6.81 -17.11 -20.03
CA THR A 311 7.13 -18.07 -21.08
C THR A 311 6.37 -19.38 -20.87
N LEU A 312 5.79 -19.88 -21.96
CA LEU A 312 5.09 -21.14 -22.03
C LEU A 312 5.94 -22.15 -22.78
N HIS A 313 6.17 -23.29 -22.14
CA HIS A 313 6.81 -24.47 -22.73
C HIS A 313 5.72 -25.47 -23.11
N CYS A 314 5.39 -25.55 -24.39
CA CYS A 314 4.39 -26.47 -24.90
C CYS A 314 5.07 -27.72 -25.50
N THR A 315 4.39 -28.86 -25.42
CA THR A 315 4.83 -30.17 -25.92
C THR A 315 5.17 -30.19 -27.42
N ASN A 316 4.59 -29.31 -28.23
CA ASN A 316 4.86 -29.18 -29.67
C ASN A 316 6.11 -28.32 -30.00
N GLU A 317 7.08 -28.23 -29.08
CA GLU A 317 8.32 -27.43 -29.18
C GLU A 317 8.15 -25.91 -29.38
N SER A 318 6.92 -25.38 -29.41
CA SER A 318 6.68 -23.95 -29.55
C SER A 318 6.79 -23.23 -28.19
N VAL A 319 7.85 -22.45 -27.99
CA VAL A 319 7.92 -21.48 -26.89
C VAL A 319 7.02 -20.30 -27.22
N ARG A 320 6.04 -20.02 -26.36
CA ARG A 320 5.10 -18.89 -26.53
C ARG A 320 5.15 -17.98 -25.33
N SER A 321 5.15 -16.66 -25.53
CA SER A 321 4.98 -15.71 -24.43
C SER A 321 3.51 -15.32 -24.26
N VAL A 322 3.07 -15.22 -23.00
CA VAL A 322 1.75 -14.72 -22.64
C VAL A 322 1.89 -13.59 -21.64
N SER A 323 1.09 -12.55 -21.83
CA SER A 323 0.98 -11.43 -20.89
C SER A 323 -0.16 -11.66 -19.91
N LEU A 324 0.17 -11.73 -18.63
CA LEU A 324 -0.76 -11.92 -17.52
C LEU A 324 -0.82 -10.67 -16.65
N TRP A 325 -1.93 -10.48 -15.93
CA TRP A 325 -2.02 -9.43 -14.92
C TRP A 325 -1.24 -9.82 -13.68
N TYR A 326 -0.31 -8.96 -13.24
CA TYR A 326 0.62 -9.30 -12.16
C TYR A 326 -0.05 -9.65 -10.82
N GLU A 327 -1.13 -8.94 -10.44
CA GLU A 327 -1.81 -9.18 -9.16
C GLU A 327 -2.67 -10.46 -9.16
N ASP A 328 -3.12 -10.91 -10.32
CA ASP A 328 -3.87 -12.15 -10.50
C ASP A 328 -3.54 -12.78 -11.87
N PRO A 329 -2.48 -13.61 -11.94
CA PRO A 329 -2.02 -14.23 -13.18
C PRO A 329 -3.01 -15.21 -13.81
N ASN A 330 -4.11 -15.56 -13.13
CA ASN A 330 -5.20 -16.31 -13.76
C ASN A 330 -5.89 -15.51 -14.87
N VAL A 331 -5.72 -14.18 -14.89
CA VAL A 331 -6.37 -13.27 -15.83
C VAL A 331 -5.37 -12.76 -16.88
N GLU A 332 -5.72 -12.91 -18.16
CA GLU A 332 -4.91 -12.35 -19.25
C GLU A 332 -4.90 -10.81 -19.20
N TYR A 333 -3.72 -10.23 -19.42
CA TYR A 333 -3.52 -8.79 -19.38
C TYR A 333 -4.32 -8.09 -20.48
N GLY A 334 -5.08 -7.07 -20.10
CA GLY A 334 -5.88 -6.25 -21.00
C GLY A 334 -7.08 -6.96 -21.66
N LYS A 335 -7.42 -8.19 -21.24
CA LYS A 335 -8.53 -8.98 -21.81
C LYS A 335 -9.57 -9.37 -20.76
N GLY A 336 -10.72 -9.86 -21.22
CA GLY A 336 -11.80 -10.36 -20.36
C GLY A 336 -12.22 -9.35 -19.29
N LYS A 337 -12.31 -9.80 -18.03
CA LYS A 337 -12.66 -8.93 -16.89
C LYS A 337 -11.65 -7.80 -16.65
N HIS A 338 -10.37 -8.02 -16.94
CA HIS A 338 -9.32 -7.01 -16.74
C HIS A 338 -9.44 -5.82 -17.71
N ALA A 339 -9.96 -6.02 -18.93
CA ALA A 339 -10.07 -4.96 -19.93
C ALA A 339 -10.84 -3.73 -19.42
N GLY A 340 -11.94 -3.94 -18.70
CA GLY A 340 -12.72 -2.85 -18.11
C GLY A 340 -11.98 -2.09 -17.01
N LEU A 341 -11.29 -2.82 -16.13
CA LEU A 341 -10.47 -2.23 -15.06
C LEU A 341 -9.27 -1.45 -15.62
N PHE A 342 -8.62 -2.02 -16.64
CA PHE A 342 -7.52 -1.39 -17.37
C PHE A 342 -7.95 -0.07 -18.03
N GLY A 343 -9.07 -0.08 -18.77
CA GLY A 343 -9.62 1.12 -19.39
C GLY A 343 -9.98 2.19 -18.36
N PHE A 344 -10.59 1.79 -17.24
CA PHE A 344 -10.91 2.71 -16.15
C PHE A 344 -9.66 3.31 -15.51
N ALA A 345 -8.63 2.51 -15.24
CA ALA A 345 -7.36 3.00 -14.68
C ALA A 345 -6.67 4.02 -15.61
N LEU A 346 -6.68 3.78 -16.93
CA LEU A 346 -6.17 4.74 -17.91
C LEU A 346 -6.98 6.04 -17.93
N LEU A 347 -8.32 5.94 -17.88
CA LEU A 347 -9.20 7.11 -17.80
C LEU A 347 -8.88 7.94 -16.56
N VAL A 348 -8.81 7.32 -15.38
CA VAL A 348 -8.48 8.02 -14.13
C VAL A 348 -7.06 8.62 -14.20
N SER A 349 -6.09 7.92 -14.80
CA SER A 349 -4.74 8.45 -14.99
C SER A 349 -4.74 9.74 -15.83
N VAL A 350 -5.39 9.71 -16.99
CA VAL A 350 -5.40 10.81 -17.97
C VAL A 350 -6.24 12.00 -17.50
N PHE A 351 -7.41 11.78 -16.88
CA PHE A 351 -8.33 12.86 -16.53
C PHE A 351 -8.16 13.40 -15.11
N LEU A 352 -7.52 12.64 -14.22
CA LEU A 352 -7.42 13.02 -12.81
C LEU A 352 -5.96 13.11 -12.33
N VAL A 353 -5.18 12.03 -12.44
CA VAL A 353 -3.82 11.97 -11.84
C VAL A 353 -2.84 12.90 -12.56
N ILE A 354 -2.72 12.78 -13.88
CA ILE A 354 -1.81 13.61 -14.68
C ILE A 354 -2.20 15.10 -14.60
N PRO A 355 -3.47 15.48 -14.80
CA PRO A 355 -3.86 16.89 -14.70
C PRO A 355 -3.66 17.46 -13.29
N TYR A 356 -3.97 16.70 -12.23
CA TYR A 356 -3.79 17.16 -10.85
C TYR A 356 -2.32 17.36 -10.47
N THR A 357 -1.44 16.45 -10.88
CA THR A 357 0.02 16.58 -10.66
C THR A 357 0.61 17.77 -11.39
N LEU A 358 0.31 17.89 -12.69
CA LEU A 358 0.75 19.02 -13.50
C LEU A 358 0.19 20.34 -12.97
N PHE A 359 -1.08 20.35 -12.53
CA PHE A 359 -1.70 21.51 -11.92
C PHE A 359 -0.91 21.96 -10.69
N LEU A 360 -0.62 21.07 -9.74
CA LEU A 360 0.10 21.46 -8.51
C LEU A 360 1.56 21.83 -8.76
N LEU A 361 2.24 21.13 -9.67
CA LEU A 361 3.65 21.42 -9.99
C LEU A 361 3.80 22.74 -10.76
N CYS A 362 2.98 22.95 -11.78
CA CYS A 362 3.14 24.04 -12.73
C CYS A 362 2.28 25.27 -12.40
N HIS A 363 1.42 25.25 -11.37
CA HIS A 363 0.57 26.41 -11.06
C HIS A 363 1.34 27.74 -10.90
N PRO A 364 2.56 27.82 -10.34
CA PRO A 364 3.24 29.11 -10.18
C PRO A 364 3.64 29.70 -11.54
N VAL A 365 4.05 28.83 -12.48
CA VAL A 365 4.39 29.20 -13.85
C VAL A 365 3.12 29.58 -14.63
N LEU A 366 2.05 28.80 -14.44
CA LEU A 366 0.74 29.05 -15.06
C LEU A 366 0.15 30.38 -14.57
N GLU A 367 0.23 30.70 -13.27
CA GLU A 367 -0.23 31.99 -12.73
C GLU A 367 0.57 33.17 -13.32
N LYS A 368 1.90 33.03 -13.45
CA LYS A 368 2.76 34.07 -14.01
C LYS A 368 2.54 34.30 -15.50
N TYR A 369 2.35 33.23 -16.28
CA TYR A 369 2.25 33.32 -17.75
C TYR A 369 0.81 33.52 -18.25
N LEU A 370 -0.18 32.83 -17.65
CA LEU A 370 -1.58 32.87 -18.09
C LEU A 370 -2.36 34.06 -17.54
N SER A 371 -1.85 34.77 -16.54
CA SER A 371 -2.48 36.03 -16.07
C SER A 371 -2.58 37.10 -17.17
N HIS A 372 -1.78 36.98 -18.23
CA HIS A 372 -1.81 37.89 -19.39
C HIS A 372 -2.90 37.53 -20.43
N PHE A 373 -3.48 36.33 -20.38
CA PHE A 373 -4.44 35.86 -21.40
C PHE A 373 -5.90 35.92 -20.89
N LYS A 374 -6.73 36.75 -21.54
CA LYS A 374 -8.17 36.92 -21.22
C LYS A 374 -9.00 35.62 -21.26
N LEU A 375 -8.59 34.63 -22.05
CA LEU A 375 -9.25 33.32 -22.17
C LEU A 375 -9.25 32.51 -20.85
N PHE A 376 -8.33 32.81 -19.93
CA PHE A 376 -8.20 32.11 -18.66
C PHE A 376 -8.91 32.80 -17.49
N LYS A 377 -10.00 33.54 -17.73
CA LYS A 377 -10.83 34.13 -16.65
C LYS A 377 -11.37 33.07 -15.67
N SER A 378 -11.51 31.82 -16.12
CA SER A 378 -11.89 30.67 -15.27
C SER A 378 -10.78 30.23 -14.29
N TRP A 379 -9.53 30.65 -14.48
CA TRP A 379 -8.41 30.38 -13.56
C TRP A 379 -8.67 30.96 -12.16
N SER A 380 -9.41 32.08 -12.09
CA SER A 380 -9.85 32.69 -10.83
C SER A 380 -10.71 31.75 -9.97
N ARG A 381 -11.42 30.77 -10.57
CA ARG A 381 -12.24 29.80 -9.83
C ARG A 381 -11.39 28.76 -9.10
N PHE A 382 -10.17 28.49 -9.57
CA PHE A 382 -9.25 27.53 -8.97
C PHE A 382 -8.37 28.16 -7.88
N LYS A 383 -8.36 29.49 -7.77
CA LYS A 383 -7.58 30.22 -6.77
C LYS A 383 -7.77 29.71 -5.34
N PRO A 384 -8.99 29.43 -4.84
CA PRO A 384 -9.17 28.88 -3.49
C PRO A 384 -8.48 27.53 -3.26
N ILE A 385 -8.37 26.69 -4.30
CA ILE A 385 -7.69 25.39 -4.25
C ILE A 385 -6.17 25.60 -4.23
N ILE A 386 -5.67 26.50 -5.09
CA ILE A 386 -4.24 26.86 -5.13
C ILE A 386 -3.81 27.45 -3.78
N ASP A 387 -4.58 28.38 -3.24
CA ASP A 387 -4.32 29.01 -1.94
C ASP A 387 -4.34 27.98 -0.80
N ALA A 388 -5.15 26.91 -0.92
CA ALA A 388 -5.15 25.83 0.06
C ALA A 388 -3.86 24.99 0.04
N TYR A 389 -3.17 24.83 -1.09
CA TYR A 389 -1.88 24.11 -1.14
C TYR A 389 -0.68 25.03 -0.88
N SER A 390 -0.72 26.24 -1.45
CA SER A 390 0.40 27.19 -1.44
C SER A 390 0.38 28.13 -0.24
N GLY A 391 -0.74 28.21 0.50
CA GLY A 391 -0.93 29.09 1.65
C GLY A 391 0.21 29.11 2.67
N PRO A 392 0.70 27.94 3.17
CA PRO A 392 1.71 27.91 4.22
C PRO A 392 3.15 28.10 3.69
N ILE A 393 3.32 28.19 2.36
CA ILE A 393 4.61 28.15 1.66
C ILE A 393 5.03 29.56 1.24
N LYS A 394 6.34 29.84 1.26
CA LYS A 394 6.87 31.12 0.75
C LYS A 394 6.59 31.25 -0.76
N ASP A 395 6.38 32.47 -1.24
CA ASP A 395 5.94 32.69 -2.63
C ASP A 395 6.92 32.17 -3.68
N GLN A 396 8.23 32.17 -3.37
CA GLN A 396 9.28 31.64 -4.23
C GLN A 396 9.29 30.11 -4.36
N TYR A 397 8.65 29.37 -3.44
CA TYR A 397 8.69 27.91 -3.37
C TYR A 397 7.32 27.25 -3.52
N ARG A 398 6.33 27.94 -4.10
CA ARG A 398 4.96 27.42 -4.25
C ARG A 398 4.86 26.07 -4.99
N PHE A 399 5.86 25.70 -5.79
CA PHE A 399 5.93 24.40 -6.48
C PHE A 399 6.18 23.20 -5.55
N TRP A 400 6.58 23.42 -4.30
CA TRP A 400 7.03 22.38 -3.38
C TRP A 400 6.04 21.23 -3.14
N PRO A 401 4.72 21.46 -2.95
CA PRO A 401 3.75 20.36 -2.79
C PRO A 401 3.65 19.51 -4.05
N GLY A 402 3.75 20.13 -5.22
CA GLY A 402 3.79 19.42 -6.51
C GLY A 402 5.04 18.56 -6.64
N LEU A 403 6.21 19.08 -6.22
CA LEU A 403 7.45 18.32 -6.20
C LEU A 403 7.32 17.08 -5.29
N LEU A 404 6.82 17.24 -4.06
CA LEU A 404 6.60 16.13 -3.12
C LEU A 404 5.60 15.07 -3.61
N LEU A 405 4.70 15.42 -4.55
CA LEU A 405 3.81 14.47 -5.19
C LEU A 405 4.49 13.74 -6.35
N VAL A 406 5.24 14.48 -7.18
CA VAL A 406 5.94 13.92 -8.34
C VAL A 406 7.02 12.95 -7.90
N THR A 407 7.77 13.24 -6.82
CA THR A 407 8.81 12.32 -6.30
C THR A 407 8.25 10.96 -5.88
N ARG A 408 6.96 10.83 -5.59
CA ARG A 408 6.33 9.55 -5.21
C ARG A 408 6.17 8.60 -6.41
N ILE A 409 6.00 9.12 -7.62
CA ILE A 409 5.80 8.31 -8.83
C ILE A 409 7.03 7.44 -9.12
N PRO A 410 8.26 7.98 -9.26
CA PRO A 410 9.43 7.14 -9.51
C PRO A 410 9.73 6.20 -8.35
N LEU A 411 9.53 6.63 -7.09
CA LEU A 411 9.65 5.74 -5.93
C LEU A 411 8.68 4.55 -6.02
N LEU A 412 7.41 4.79 -6.40
CA LEU A 412 6.42 3.73 -6.57
C LEU A 412 6.78 2.78 -7.70
N LEU A 413 7.18 3.30 -8.87
CA LEU A 413 7.62 2.46 -9.99
C LEU A 413 8.79 1.59 -9.56
N ILE A 414 9.78 2.15 -8.87
CA ILE A 414 11.01 1.42 -8.52
C ILE A 414 10.75 0.37 -7.44
N VAL A 415 9.93 0.63 -6.42
CA VAL A 415 9.51 -0.42 -5.47
C VAL A 415 8.77 -1.55 -6.18
N THR A 416 7.99 -1.23 -7.21
CA THR A 416 7.21 -2.21 -7.95
C THR A 416 8.08 -3.07 -8.87
N PHE A 417 9.07 -2.47 -9.54
CA PHE A 417 9.89 -3.15 -10.56
C PHE A 417 11.28 -3.62 -10.08
N LEU A 418 11.86 -3.01 -9.05
CA LEU A 418 13.25 -3.20 -8.61
C LEU A 418 13.33 -3.34 -7.07
N GLN A 419 12.82 -4.46 -6.54
CA GLN A 419 12.72 -4.69 -5.09
C GLN A 419 14.08 -4.61 -4.36
N ASN A 420 15.16 -5.14 -4.94
CA ASN A 420 16.48 -5.22 -4.28
C ASN A 420 17.16 -3.84 -4.12
N GLU A 421 17.09 -2.98 -5.14
CA GLU A 421 17.73 -1.65 -5.13
C GLU A 421 16.86 -0.55 -4.48
N SER A 422 15.62 -0.88 -4.13
CA SER A 422 14.62 0.08 -3.68
C SER A 422 15.01 0.83 -2.39
N ARG A 423 15.75 0.17 -1.47
CA ARG A 423 16.15 0.72 -0.16
C ARG A 423 17.19 1.84 -0.28
N VAL A 424 18.22 1.62 -1.11
CA VAL A 424 19.29 2.60 -1.34
C VAL A 424 18.74 3.83 -2.04
N LEU A 425 17.84 3.63 -3.01
CA LEU A 425 17.20 4.74 -3.69
C LEU A 425 16.29 5.55 -2.76
N LEU A 426 15.52 4.89 -1.89
CA LEU A 426 14.70 5.60 -0.91
C LEU A 426 15.55 6.54 -0.07
N LEU A 427 16.71 6.04 0.41
CA LEU A 427 17.67 6.84 1.15
C LEU A 427 18.17 8.03 0.31
N ALA A 428 18.56 7.79 -0.94
CA ALA A 428 19.04 8.85 -1.83
C ALA A 428 17.98 9.94 -2.05
N VAL A 429 16.74 9.56 -2.36
CA VAL A 429 15.64 10.52 -2.61
C VAL A 429 15.28 11.28 -1.33
N ALA A 430 15.18 10.60 -0.19
CA ALA A 430 14.91 11.25 1.09
C ALA A 430 16.02 12.24 1.47
N ALA A 431 17.29 11.87 1.28
CA ALA A 431 18.44 12.73 1.52
C ALA A 431 18.47 13.94 0.58
N ILE A 432 18.13 13.77 -0.70
CA ILE A 432 18.03 14.87 -1.68
C ILE A 432 16.94 15.87 -1.24
N ILE A 433 15.74 15.38 -0.90
CA ILE A 433 14.64 16.26 -0.46
C ILE A 433 15.01 16.99 0.84
N LEU A 434 15.64 16.30 1.79
CA LEU A 434 16.13 16.89 3.03
C LEU A 434 17.18 17.98 2.74
N SER A 435 18.13 17.71 1.85
CA SER A 435 19.19 18.65 1.46
C SER A 435 18.61 19.88 0.78
N LEU A 436 17.68 19.71 -0.16
CA LEU A 436 16.96 20.82 -0.81
C LEU A 436 16.22 21.69 0.21
N SER A 437 15.58 21.07 1.21
CA SER A 437 14.88 21.78 2.28
C SER A 437 15.81 22.68 3.10
N ILE A 438 17.04 22.22 3.35
CA ILE A 438 18.08 22.98 4.06
C ILE A 438 18.62 24.11 3.17
N ILE A 439 18.97 23.81 1.92
CA ILE A 439 19.52 24.78 0.95
C ILE A 439 18.56 25.96 0.76
N PHE A 440 17.25 25.71 0.74
CA PHE A 440 16.23 26.75 0.57
C PHE A 440 15.99 27.63 1.81
N GLY A 441 16.67 27.38 2.92
CA GLY A 441 16.51 28.17 4.16
C GLY A 441 15.10 28.05 4.76
N GLY A 442 14.48 26.88 4.57
CA GLY A 442 13.08 26.62 4.94
C GLY A 442 12.08 27.08 3.88
N VAL A 443 11.23 26.16 3.45
CA VAL A 443 10.21 26.35 2.42
C VAL A 443 8.94 27.04 2.96
N TYR A 444 8.61 26.80 4.23
CA TYR A 444 7.42 27.33 4.87
C TYR A 444 7.62 28.73 5.42
N LYS A 445 6.51 29.50 5.47
CA LYS A 445 6.45 30.82 6.11
C LYS A 445 6.68 30.72 7.62
N LYS A 446 6.10 29.72 8.28
CA LYS A 446 6.26 29.47 9.72
C LYS A 446 7.47 28.57 9.97
N LYS A 447 8.34 28.98 10.91
CA LYS A 447 9.52 28.17 11.32
C LYS A 447 9.12 26.79 11.84
N LEU A 448 8.03 26.70 12.61
CA LEU A 448 7.53 25.43 13.16
C LEU A 448 7.24 24.39 12.06
N ASN A 449 6.64 24.80 10.94
CA ASN A 449 6.32 23.88 9.85
C ASN A 449 7.60 23.33 9.18
N ASN A 450 8.64 24.16 9.04
CA ASN A 450 9.95 23.71 8.55
C ASN A 450 10.57 22.67 9.50
N VAL A 451 10.49 22.89 10.81
CA VAL A 451 11.00 21.96 11.83
C VAL A 451 10.25 20.63 11.79
N ILE A 452 8.92 20.67 11.67
CA ILE A 452 8.09 19.46 11.59
C ILE A 452 8.42 18.66 10.32
N GLU A 453 8.52 19.30 9.16
CA GLU A 453 8.88 18.60 7.92
C GLU A 453 10.29 18.01 7.98
N PHE A 454 11.26 18.78 8.47
CA PHE A 454 12.62 18.30 8.69
C PHE A 454 12.64 17.08 9.63
N TRP A 455 11.88 17.10 10.72
CA TRP A 455 11.78 15.98 11.66
C TRP A 455 11.27 14.69 11.00
N PHE A 456 10.20 14.79 10.19
CA PHE A 456 9.67 13.63 9.47
C PHE A 456 10.63 13.12 8.40
N LEU A 457 11.25 14.01 7.61
CA LEU A 457 12.24 13.61 6.61
C LEU A 457 13.49 12.99 7.24
N LEU A 458 13.96 13.53 8.36
CA LEU A 458 15.08 12.97 9.13
C LEU A 458 14.74 11.56 9.64
N ASN A 459 13.56 11.37 10.22
CA ASN A 459 13.11 10.06 10.67
C ASN A 459 13.03 9.05 9.50
N LEU A 460 12.58 9.49 8.31
CA LEU A 460 12.55 8.66 7.12
C LEU A 460 13.96 8.27 6.65
N CYS A 461 14.90 9.22 6.64
CA CYS A 461 16.30 8.96 6.33
C CYS A 461 16.95 7.98 7.31
N ILE A 462 16.65 8.10 8.62
CA ILE A 462 17.10 7.15 9.64
C ILE A 462 16.54 5.76 9.36
N MET A 463 15.23 5.64 9.11
CA MET A 463 14.58 4.37 8.78
C MET A 463 15.23 3.72 7.54
N ALA A 464 15.42 4.47 6.47
CA ALA A 464 16.05 3.98 5.24
C ALA A 464 17.52 3.59 5.47
N SER A 465 18.29 4.41 6.20
CA SER A 465 19.71 4.13 6.49
C SER A 465 19.89 2.85 7.30
N LEU A 466 19.07 2.66 8.35
CA LEU A 466 19.12 1.47 9.18
C LEU A 466 18.70 0.22 8.39
N SER A 467 17.75 0.35 7.46
CA SER A 467 17.34 -0.77 6.58
C SER A 467 18.40 -1.21 5.57
N VAL A 468 19.35 -0.32 5.24
CA VAL A 468 20.50 -0.61 4.38
C VAL A 468 21.68 -1.12 5.21
N ALA A 469 21.90 -0.56 6.40
CA ALA A 469 23.03 -0.92 7.26
C ALA A 469 22.89 -2.31 7.89
N PHE A 470 21.67 -2.77 8.18
CA PHE A 470 21.42 -4.09 8.73
C PHE A 470 20.96 -5.06 7.64
N THR A 471 21.59 -6.23 7.58
CA THR A 471 21.17 -7.37 6.75
C THR A 471 20.22 -8.32 7.50
N ASP A 472 20.24 -8.28 8.84
CA ASP A 472 19.37 -9.10 9.69
C ASP A 472 17.92 -8.58 9.70
N GLU A 473 16.99 -9.36 9.13
CA GLU A 473 15.55 -9.07 9.07
C GLU A 473 14.93 -8.75 10.46
N SER A 474 15.41 -9.39 11.53
CA SER A 474 14.93 -9.12 12.89
C SER A 474 15.32 -7.73 13.40
N LYS A 475 16.54 -7.27 13.10
CA LYS A 475 17.02 -5.94 13.47
C LYS A 475 16.32 -4.85 12.65
N ILE A 476 16.12 -5.09 11.36
CA ILE A 476 15.34 -4.20 10.48
C ILE A 476 13.94 -3.99 11.05
N LEU A 477 13.26 -5.07 11.44
CA LEU A 477 11.91 -5.01 12.01
C LEU A 477 11.85 -4.18 13.31
N ILE A 478 12.81 -4.36 14.21
CA ILE A 478 12.88 -3.60 15.48
C ILE A 478 13.02 -2.11 15.19
N TRP A 479 13.98 -1.72 14.34
CA TRP A 479 14.22 -0.31 14.02
C TRP A 479 13.06 0.33 13.25
N TYR A 480 12.45 -0.41 12.34
CA TYR A 480 11.24 0.01 11.64
C TYR A 480 10.12 0.35 12.63
N ASN A 481 9.82 -0.57 13.56
CA ASN A 481 8.79 -0.35 14.59
C ASN A 481 9.13 0.83 15.51
N THR A 482 10.41 1.02 15.86
CA THR A 482 10.86 2.16 16.66
C THR A 482 10.65 3.49 15.94
N CYS A 483 11.10 3.60 14.68
CA CYS A 483 10.91 4.81 13.88
C CYS A 483 9.42 5.12 13.68
N LEU A 484 8.62 4.08 13.45
CA LEU A 484 7.19 4.19 13.31
C LEU A 484 6.49 4.65 14.61
N SER A 485 6.94 4.17 15.77
CA SER A 485 6.41 4.61 17.06
C SER A 485 6.69 6.10 17.30
N VAL A 486 7.89 6.58 16.93
CA VAL A 486 8.26 8.01 16.98
C VAL A 486 7.36 8.84 16.05
N PHE A 487 7.06 8.33 14.85
CA PHE A 487 6.12 8.95 13.93
C PHE A 487 4.71 9.08 14.53
N ILE A 488 4.16 8.01 15.12
CA ILE A 488 2.81 8.03 15.72
C ILE A 488 2.75 8.99 16.90
N LEU A 489 3.75 9.00 17.76
CA LEU A 489 3.83 9.96 18.88
C LEU A 489 3.84 11.40 18.36
N SER A 490 4.60 11.67 17.30
CA SER A 490 4.64 12.98 16.64
C SER A 490 3.28 13.36 16.04
N PHE A 491 2.56 12.41 15.44
CA PHE A 491 1.21 12.63 14.92
C PHE A 491 0.21 12.97 16.04
N ILE A 492 0.23 12.22 17.14
CA ILE A 492 -0.64 12.48 18.31
C ILE A 492 -0.37 13.89 18.86
N LEU A 493 0.89 14.30 18.98
CA LEU A 493 1.26 15.65 19.43
C LEU A 493 0.69 16.73 18.51
N ILE A 494 0.72 16.54 17.19
CA ILE A 494 0.12 17.48 16.23
C ILE A 494 -1.39 17.56 16.42
N VAL A 495 -2.07 16.42 16.59
CA VAL A 495 -3.53 16.39 16.81
C VAL A 495 -3.90 17.08 18.12
N VAL A 496 -3.19 16.80 19.21
CA VAL A 496 -3.39 17.45 20.53
C VAL A 496 -3.12 18.95 20.44
N TYR A 497 -2.08 19.38 19.72
CA TYR A 497 -1.79 20.79 19.49
C TYR A 497 -2.95 21.51 18.77
N HIS A 498 -3.51 20.92 17.72
CA HIS A 498 -4.67 21.48 17.02
C HIS A 498 -5.94 21.46 17.88
N LEU A 499 -6.16 20.40 18.65
CA LEU A 499 -7.28 20.32 19.60
C LEU A 499 -7.18 21.43 20.65
N TYR A 500 -5.99 21.63 21.23
CA TYR A 500 -5.72 22.72 22.17
C TYR A 500 -5.97 24.10 21.54
N LEU A 501 -5.49 24.31 20.30
CA LEU A 501 -5.70 25.57 19.59
C LEU A 501 -7.19 25.85 19.36
N GLN A 502 -7.99 24.85 18.98
CA GLN A 502 -9.43 25.01 18.79
C GLN A 502 -10.17 25.23 20.11
N LEU A 503 -9.82 24.49 21.17
CA LEU A 503 -10.42 24.66 22.50
C LEU A 503 -10.12 26.03 23.09
N SER A 504 -8.90 26.54 22.95
CA SER A 504 -8.51 27.87 23.46
C SER A 504 -9.27 29.01 22.77
N HIS A 505 -9.72 28.83 21.53
CA HIS A 505 -10.53 29.80 20.81
C HIS A 505 -12.03 29.75 21.18
N MET A 506 -12.49 28.70 21.87
CA MET A 506 -13.85 28.67 22.42
C MET A 506 -13.92 29.53 23.68
N LYS A 507 -14.70 30.61 23.63
CA LYS A 507 -14.99 31.51 24.78
C LYS A 507 -15.43 30.77 26.07
N CYS A 508 -15.94 29.54 25.94
CA CYS A 508 -16.32 28.67 27.05
C CYS A 508 -15.10 28.10 27.81
N TYR A 509 -14.00 27.80 27.11
CA TYR A 509 -12.78 27.28 27.74
C TYR A 509 -12.12 28.34 28.61
N ASP A 510 -12.13 29.60 28.17
CA ASP A 510 -11.65 30.75 28.94
C ASP A 510 -12.45 30.97 30.24
N ALA A 511 -13.75 30.64 30.22
CA ALA A 511 -14.60 30.63 31.41
C ALA A 511 -14.33 29.42 32.32
N LEU A 512 -13.97 28.26 31.74
CA LEU A 512 -13.73 27.01 32.45
C LEU A 512 -12.33 26.98 33.09
N THR A 513 -11.30 27.48 32.40
CA THR A 513 -9.95 27.70 32.94
C THR A 513 -9.98 28.78 34.02
N LYS A 514 -10.67 29.92 33.80
CA LYS A 514 -10.89 30.89 34.89
C LYS A 514 -11.62 30.26 36.08
N LYS A 515 -12.54 29.32 35.88
CA LYS A 515 -13.20 28.60 36.99
C LYS A 515 -12.27 27.63 37.73
N LEU A 516 -11.39 26.93 37.01
CA LEU A 516 -10.42 26.00 37.58
C LEU A 516 -9.30 26.74 38.33
N PHE A 517 -8.70 27.77 37.74
CA PHE A 517 -7.69 28.60 38.40
C PHE A 517 -8.27 29.39 39.59
N LYS A 518 -9.50 29.90 39.48
CA LYS A 518 -10.18 30.57 40.63
C LYS A 518 -10.62 29.60 41.73
N LYS A 519 -10.61 28.28 41.47
CA LYS A 519 -10.82 27.25 42.49
C LYS A 519 -9.49 26.93 43.19
N GLN A 520 -8.38 26.90 42.44
CA GLN A 520 -7.04 26.69 42.97
C GLN A 520 -6.54 27.88 43.83
N ASP A 521 -6.80 29.13 43.42
CA ASP A 521 -6.52 30.32 44.26
C ASP A 521 -7.37 30.36 45.54
N LYS A 522 -8.57 29.75 45.53
CA LYS A 522 -9.43 29.65 46.73
C LYS A 522 -8.96 28.54 47.66
N ASP A 523 -8.53 27.41 47.12
CA ASP A 523 -7.99 26.30 47.90
C ASP A 523 -6.61 26.65 48.50
N ASP A 524 -5.80 27.51 47.85
CA ASP A 524 -4.53 28.03 48.41
C ASP A 524 -4.74 29.19 49.41
N GLN A 525 -5.82 29.96 49.30
CA GLN A 525 -6.19 30.97 50.31
C GLN A 525 -6.76 30.36 51.60
N ASP A 526 -7.45 29.22 51.54
CA ASP A 526 -8.01 28.54 52.73
C ASP A 526 -6.94 27.81 53.57
N VAL A 527 -5.74 27.56 53.00
CA VAL A 527 -4.63 26.89 53.70
C VAL A 527 -3.63 27.88 54.32
N THR A 528 -3.75 29.18 54.01
CA THR A 528 -2.81 30.22 54.51
C THR A 528 -3.49 31.32 55.34
N GLU A 529 -4.58 31.02 56.06
CA GLU A 529 -5.01 31.84 57.20
C GLU A 529 -4.35 31.32 58.49
N SER A 530 -3.08 31.67 58.66
CA SER A 530 -2.43 31.67 59.97
C SER A 530 -3.09 32.75 60.83
N TYR A 531 -3.86 32.33 61.83
CA TYR A 531 -4.40 33.20 62.88
C TYR A 531 -3.28 34.06 63.49
N LYS A 532 -3.34 35.38 63.25
CA LYS A 532 -2.53 36.35 64.01
C LYS A 532 -3.03 36.39 65.45
N SER A 533 -2.14 36.32 66.43
CA SER A 533 -2.50 36.44 67.84
C SER A 533 -2.90 37.88 68.18
N VAL A 534 -3.75 38.03 69.19
CA VAL A 534 -4.35 39.32 69.65
C VAL A 534 -3.29 40.39 69.93
N ASP A 535 -2.08 39.98 70.37
CA ASP A 535 -0.96 40.89 70.64
C ASP A 535 -0.36 41.54 69.38
N GLN A 536 -0.56 40.93 68.20
CA GLN A 536 -0.07 41.45 66.93
C GLN A 536 -1.03 42.47 66.31
N GLN A 537 -2.34 42.34 66.56
CA GLN A 537 -3.34 43.34 66.18
C GLN A 537 -3.26 44.60 67.07
N MET A 538 -2.86 44.45 68.33
CA MET A 538 -2.81 45.56 69.28
C MET A 538 -1.66 46.56 68.99
N ARG A 539 -0.63 46.15 68.23
CA ARG A 539 0.49 47.03 67.82
C ARG A 539 0.21 47.88 66.58
N GLU A 540 -0.82 47.59 65.80
CA GLU A 540 -1.17 48.38 64.59
C GLU A 540 -2.14 49.55 64.88
N ILE A 541 -2.68 49.66 66.10
CA ILE A 541 -3.79 50.59 66.42
C ILE A 541 -3.33 51.91 67.10
N VAL A 542 -2.04 52.12 67.40
CA VAL A 542 -1.56 53.37 68.03
C VAL A 542 -0.93 54.31 66.99
N PRO A 543 -1.51 55.50 66.71
CA PRO A 543 -0.94 56.47 65.79
C PRO A 543 0.00 57.45 66.52
N THR A 544 1.26 57.51 66.13
CA THR A 544 2.16 58.64 66.47
C THR A 544 2.40 59.51 65.23
N SER A 545 1.55 60.54 65.14
CA SER A 545 1.84 61.94 64.80
C SER A 545 2.93 62.32 63.77
N THR A 546 2.46 63.11 62.79
CA THR A 546 3.10 64.25 62.08
C THR A 546 4.29 64.00 61.15
N GLU A 547 4.08 64.26 59.85
CA GLU A 547 4.54 65.52 59.26
C GLU A 547 3.88 65.85 57.90
N VAL A 548 3.81 67.15 57.66
CA VAL A 548 3.08 67.90 56.62
C VAL A 548 3.89 67.98 55.32
N ARG A 549 3.24 67.87 54.14
CA ARG A 549 3.44 68.85 53.05
C ARG A 549 2.45 68.75 51.86
N LEU A 550 1.85 69.92 51.60
CA LEU A 550 1.15 70.45 50.43
C LEU A 550 1.65 69.97 49.04
N SER A 551 0.75 69.65 48.10
CA SER A 551 0.14 70.61 47.13
C SER A 551 -0.45 69.91 45.88
N ASN A 552 -1.64 70.37 45.48
CA ASN A 552 -2.26 70.54 44.14
C ASN A 552 -1.54 69.91 42.90
N SER A 553 -2.21 69.29 41.92
CA SER A 553 -3.42 69.71 41.19
C SER A 553 -3.88 68.62 40.19
N ARG A 554 -5.19 68.67 39.83
CA ARG A 554 -5.85 68.30 38.54
C ARG A 554 -5.33 67.05 37.78
N GLY A 555 -6.09 65.99 37.56
CA GLY A 555 -7.43 65.91 36.97
C GLY A 555 -7.37 65.77 35.44
N SER A 556 -7.54 64.57 34.89
CA SER A 556 -8.20 64.33 33.59
C SER A 556 -8.45 62.85 33.34
N VAL A 557 -9.74 62.54 33.18
CA VAL A 557 -10.31 61.38 32.48
C VAL A 557 -10.04 61.53 30.97
N VAL A 558 -10.11 60.43 30.20
CA VAL A 558 -10.63 60.29 28.81
C VAL A 558 -9.79 59.34 27.93
N ASP A 559 -10.43 58.20 27.64
CA ASP A 559 -10.62 57.45 26.38
C ASP A 559 -9.50 56.93 25.46
N LEU A 560 -9.77 55.67 25.07
CA LEU A 560 -9.67 55.03 23.75
C LEU A 560 -8.71 55.63 22.71
N PHE A 561 -7.79 54.77 22.25
CA PHE A 561 -7.77 54.27 20.86
C PHE A 561 -7.25 52.84 20.81
#